data_AF-Q2FX28-F1
#
_entry.id   AF-Q2FX28-F1
#
_cell.length_a   1.000
_cell.length_b   1.000
_cell.length_c   1.000
_cell.angle_alpha   90.00
_cell.angle_beta   90.00
_cell.angle_gamma   90.00
#
_symmetry.space_group_name_H-M   'P 1'
#
loop_
_entity.id
_entity.type
_entity.pdbx_description
1 polymer ?
#
loop_
_entity_poly.entity_id
_entity_poly.type
_entity_poly.pdbx_seq_one_letter_code
_entity_poly.pdbx_strand_id
1 'polypeptide(L)'
;MQIITKQITQRINSYFKGGKDMMKNSLQAKELAVILSVSKSKAGQIIRELNKELEDEGYIAIRGRIPVQLARKKFPYHDLSDQRIMEELKKENE
;
A
#
# COMPACT_ATOMS: atom_id res chain seq x y z
N MET A 1 27.46 22.00 -20.26
CA MET A 1 27.24 20.79 -19.44
C MET A 1 26.42 21.07 -18.16
N GLN A 2 26.78 22.04 -17.32
CA GLN A 2 26.10 22.31 -16.03
C GLN A 2 24.62 22.73 -16.11
N ILE A 3 24.20 23.40 -17.19
CA ILE A 3 22.80 23.85 -17.34
C ILE A 3 21.86 22.66 -17.61
N ILE A 4 22.32 21.64 -18.35
CA ILE A 4 21.52 20.46 -18.70
C ILE A 4 21.30 19.60 -17.47
N THR A 5 22.36 19.36 -16.69
CA THR A 5 22.28 18.57 -15.44
C THR A 5 21.34 19.25 -14.44
N LYS A 6 21.41 20.57 -14.26
CA LYS A 6 20.50 21.30 -13.38
C LYS A 6 19.04 21.16 -13.80
N GLN A 7 18.73 21.25 -15.10
CA GLN A 7 17.37 21.06 -15.61
C GLN A 7 16.85 19.63 -15.43
N ILE A 8 17.68 18.61 -15.70
CA ILE A 8 17.32 17.21 -15.48
C ILE A 8 17.05 16.96 -14.00
N THR A 9 17.95 17.42 -13.11
CA THR A 9 17.77 17.28 -11.66
C THR A 9 16.53 18.03 -11.16
N GLN A 10 16.24 19.23 -11.67
CA GLN A 10 15.01 19.96 -11.35
C GLN A 10 13.75 19.20 -11.79
N ARG A 11 13.79 18.56 -12.96
CA ARG A 11 12.66 17.77 -13.49
C ARG A 11 12.45 16.46 -12.74
N ILE A 12 13.53 15.77 -12.37
CA ILE A 12 13.44 14.59 -11.49
C ILE A 12 12.90 15.01 -10.12
N ASN A 13 13.46 16.06 -9.53
CA ASN A 13 12.98 16.59 -8.25
C ASN A 13 11.54 17.09 -8.33
N SER A 14 11.00 17.55 -9.46
CA SER A 14 9.56 17.88 -9.54
C SER A 14 8.67 16.65 -9.46
N TYR A 15 9.08 15.52 -10.05
CA TYR A 15 8.35 14.24 -9.88
C TYR A 15 8.44 13.72 -8.44
N PHE A 16 9.59 13.91 -7.78
CA PHE A 16 9.77 13.49 -6.37
C PHE A 16 9.22 14.50 -5.34
N LYS A 17 9.17 15.80 -5.65
CA LYS A 17 8.61 16.85 -4.76
C LYS A 17 7.10 16.77 -4.63
N GLY A 18 6.42 16.10 -5.56
CA GLY A 18 5.05 15.64 -5.36
C GLY A 18 4.91 14.57 -4.27
N GLY A 19 6.02 14.13 -3.65
CA GLY A 19 6.15 13.03 -2.71
C GLY A 19 5.35 13.13 -1.40
N LYS A 20 4.41 14.07 -1.28
CA LYS A 20 3.44 14.09 -0.18
C LYS A 20 2.29 13.09 -0.41
N ASP A 21 2.00 12.73 -1.67
CA ASP A 21 0.94 11.77 -2.04
C ASP A 21 1.49 10.54 -2.80
N MET A 22 2.51 9.88 -2.26
CA MET A 22 2.88 8.56 -2.77
C MET A 22 1.77 7.56 -2.44
N MET A 23 0.92 7.24 -3.43
CA MET A 23 -0.12 6.22 -3.29
C MET A 23 0.51 4.88 -2.92
N LYS A 24 0.06 4.31 -1.81
CA LYS A 24 0.50 2.99 -1.38
C LYS A 24 -0.16 1.94 -2.27
N ASN A 25 0.63 1.04 -2.85
CA ASN A 25 0.11 0.00 -3.74
C ASN A 25 -0.21 -1.32 -3.02
N SER A 26 0.33 -1.55 -1.83
CA SER A 26 0.17 -2.81 -1.09
C SER A 26 -0.07 -2.59 0.39
N LEU A 27 -0.93 -3.40 1.02
CA LEU A 27 -1.15 -3.45 2.46
C LEU A 27 -0.44 -4.65 3.10
N GLN A 28 0.20 -4.42 4.23
CA GLN A 28 0.76 -5.43 5.12
C GLN A 28 -0.24 -5.83 6.21
N ALA A 29 0.06 -6.91 6.93
CA ALA A 29 -0.80 -7.42 8.01
C ALA A 29 -1.11 -6.39 9.11
N LYS A 30 -0.17 -5.50 9.43
CA LYS A 30 -0.39 -4.46 10.44
C LYS A 30 -1.43 -3.44 9.99
N GLU A 31 -1.27 -2.91 8.78
CA GLU A 31 -2.18 -1.90 8.21
C GLU A 31 -3.58 -2.49 8.02
N LEU A 32 -3.65 -3.71 7.48
CA LEU A 32 -4.91 -4.41 7.31
C LEU A 32 -5.59 -4.69 8.65
N ALA A 33 -4.83 -5.02 9.70
CA ALA A 33 -5.37 -5.22 11.05
C ALA A 33 -6.06 -3.96 11.59
N VAL A 34 -5.44 -2.79 11.39
CA VAL A 34 -6.02 -1.51 11.82
C VAL A 34 -7.26 -1.16 11.01
N ILE A 35 -7.18 -1.26 9.67
CA ILE A 35 -8.29 -0.95 8.76
C ILE A 35 -9.51 -1.82 9.07
N LEU A 36 -9.30 -3.11 9.30
CA LEU A 36 -10.38 -4.08 9.57
C LEU A 36 -10.73 -4.20 11.06
N SER A 37 -10.04 -3.48 11.95
CA SER A 37 -10.22 -3.60 13.41
C SER A 37 -10.12 -5.04 13.93
N VAL A 38 -9.12 -5.79 13.45
CA VAL A 38 -8.86 -7.18 13.85
C VAL A 38 -7.47 -7.34 14.45
N SER A 39 -7.19 -8.49 15.06
CA SER A 39 -5.83 -8.79 15.51
C SER A 39 -4.86 -8.91 14.33
N LYS A 40 -3.59 -8.56 14.53
CA LYS A 40 -2.53 -8.74 13.52
C LYS A 40 -2.41 -10.18 13.04
N SER A 41 -2.65 -11.15 13.93
CA SER A 41 -2.67 -12.57 13.57
C SER A 41 -3.80 -12.88 12.59
N LYS A 42 -5.01 -12.35 12.85
CA LYS A 42 -6.17 -12.51 11.97
C LYS A 42 -5.96 -11.83 10.62
N ALA A 43 -5.41 -10.62 10.60
CA ALA A 43 -5.03 -9.95 9.35
C ALA A 43 -3.99 -10.75 8.55
N GLY A 44 -3.02 -11.36 9.23
CA GLY A 44 -2.04 -12.25 8.60
C GLY A 44 -2.67 -13.53 8.03
N GLN A 45 -3.70 -14.08 8.66
CA GLN A 45 -4.49 -15.20 8.11
C GLN A 45 -5.23 -14.77 6.84
N ILE A 46 -5.94 -13.65 6.89
CA ILE A 46 -6.66 -13.08 5.73
C ILE A 46 -5.72 -12.85 4.54
N ILE A 47 -4.53 -12.29 4.77
CA ILE A 47 -3.54 -12.09 3.70
C ILE A 47 -3.10 -13.41 3.06
N ARG A 48 -2.94 -14.48 3.84
CA ARG A 48 -2.58 -15.79 3.29
C ARG A 48 -3.71 -16.38 2.46
N GLU A 49 -4.95 -16.24 2.91
CA GLU A 49 -6.14 -16.67 2.18
C GLU A 49 -6.26 -15.93 0.83
N LEU A 50 -6.15 -14.60 0.85
CA LEU A 50 -6.21 -13.79 -0.37
C LEU A 50 -5.03 -14.01 -1.32
N ASN A 51 -3.82 -14.24 -0.80
CA ASN A 51 -2.68 -14.60 -1.64
C ASN A 51 -2.87 -15.97 -2.29
N LYS A 52 -3.48 -16.93 -1.59
CA LYS A 52 -3.83 -18.21 -2.18
C LYS A 52 -4.84 -18.05 -3.32
N GLU A 53 -5.87 -17.22 -3.15
CA GLU A 53 -6.81 -16.92 -4.22
C GLU A 53 -6.12 -16.31 -5.45
N LEU A 54 -5.19 -15.37 -5.23
CA LEU A 54 -4.40 -14.78 -6.32
C LEU A 54 -3.57 -15.83 -7.06
N GLU A 55 -2.91 -16.73 -6.34
CA GLU A 55 -2.13 -17.82 -6.93
C GLU A 55 -3.03 -18.78 -7.73
N ASP A 56 -4.21 -19.11 -7.19
CA ASP A 56 -5.20 -19.97 -7.86
C ASP A 56 -5.77 -19.30 -9.14
N GLU A 57 -5.86 -17.97 -9.17
CA GLU A 57 -6.22 -17.17 -10.35
C GLU A 57 -5.04 -16.99 -11.35
N GLY A 58 -3.84 -17.48 -11.02
CA GLY A 58 -2.65 -17.41 -11.87
C GLY A 58 -1.81 -16.14 -11.69
N TYR A 59 -2.07 -15.33 -10.66
CA TYR A 59 -1.27 -14.15 -10.31
C TYR A 59 -0.10 -14.49 -9.39
N ILE A 60 0.96 -13.68 -9.44
CA ILE A 60 2.06 -13.76 -8.47
C ILE A 60 1.64 -13.06 -7.18
N ALA A 61 1.58 -13.81 -6.08
CA ALA A 61 1.33 -13.26 -4.76
C ALA A 61 2.63 -12.91 -4.02
N ILE A 62 2.63 -11.80 -3.28
CA ILE A 62 3.78 -11.39 -2.46
C ILE A 62 3.50 -11.78 -1.00
N ARG A 63 4.38 -12.58 -0.40
CA ARG A 63 4.21 -13.02 0.99
C ARG A 63 4.06 -11.84 1.95
N GLY A 64 3.02 -11.90 2.79
CA GLY A 64 2.81 -10.96 3.89
C GLY A 64 2.20 -9.61 3.51
N ARG A 65 1.82 -9.42 2.24
CA ARG A 65 1.11 -8.22 1.77
C ARG A 65 0.13 -8.56 0.64
N ILE A 66 -0.85 -7.69 0.44
CA ILE A 66 -1.83 -7.76 -0.66
C ILE A 66 -1.91 -6.42 -1.39
N PRO A 67 -2.29 -6.36 -2.68
CA PRO A 67 -2.57 -5.10 -3.36
C PRO A 67 -3.69 -4.31 -2.67
N VAL A 68 -3.57 -2.98 -2.60
CA VAL A 68 -4.63 -2.11 -2.05
C VAL A 68 -5.93 -2.28 -2.85
N GLN A 69 -5.83 -2.45 -4.16
CA GLN A 69 -6.99 -2.65 -5.04
C GLN A 69 -7.73 -3.95 -4.70
N LEU A 70 -7.00 -5.02 -4.38
CA LEU A 70 -7.60 -6.27 -3.94
C LEU A 70 -8.31 -6.08 -2.59
N ALA A 71 -7.68 -5.38 -1.65
CA ALA A 71 -8.30 -5.09 -0.36
C ALA A 71 -9.59 -4.26 -0.50
N ARG A 72 -9.59 -3.21 -1.34
CA ARG A 72 -10.80 -2.43 -1.67
C ARG A 72 -11.92 -3.30 -2.23
N LYS A 73 -11.59 -4.21 -3.14
CA LYS A 73 -12.56 -5.15 -3.75
C LYS A 73 -13.14 -6.11 -2.70
N LYS A 74 -12.32 -6.64 -1.80
CA LYS A 74 -12.71 -7.66 -0.82
C LYS A 74 -13.40 -7.08 0.42
N PHE A 75 -13.13 -5.82 0.75
CA PHE A 75 -13.67 -5.12 1.93
C PHE A 75 -14.42 -3.83 1.53
N PRO A 76 -15.48 -3.90 0.71
CA PRO A 76 -16.16 -2.71 0.17
C PRO A 76 -16.83 -1.84 1.23
N TYR A 77 -17.09 -2.38 2.42
CA TYR A 77 -17.72 -1.66 3.55
C TYR A 77 -16.72 -1.07 4.55
N HIS A 78 -15.42 -1.15 4.26
CA HIS A 78 -14.38 -0.54 5.08
C HIS A 78 -13.79 0.66 4.35
N ASP A 79 -13.35 1.67 5.11
CA ASP A 79 -12.67 2.83 4.53
C ASP A 79 -11.22 2.47 4.19
N LEU A 80 -10.99 2.22 2.90
CA LEU A 80 -9.67 2.01 2.30
C LEU A 80 -9.28 3.19 1.39
N SER A 81 -9.72 4.40 1.72
CA SER A 81 -9.26 5.63 1.05
C SER A 81 -7.76 5.81 1.19
N ASP A 82 -7.12 6.48 0.22
CA ASP A 82 -5.68 6.75 0.29
C ASP A 82 -5.35 7.54 1.55
N GLN A 83 -6.21 8.48 1.94
CA GLN A 83 -6.08 9.24 3.18
C GLN A 83 -6.03 8.32 4.40
N ARG A 84 -6.99 7.39 4.55
CA ARG A 84 -7.00 6.47 5.68
C ARG A 84 -5.78 5.57 5.70
N ILE A 85 -5.38 5.02 4.55
CA ILE A 85 -4.18 4.18 4.44
C ILE A 85 -2.91 4.95 4.84
N MET A 86 -2.82 6.24 4.49
CA MET A 86 -1.66 7.09 4.78
C MET A 86 -1.65 7.62 6.22
N GLU A 87 -2.80 7.88 6.83
CA GLU A 87 -2.90 8.27 8.24
C GLU A 87 -2.44 7.15 9.17
N GLU A 88 -2.83 5.91 8.88
CA GLU A 88 -2.42 4.76 9.69
C GLU A 88 -0.93 4.42 9.54
N LEU A 89 -0.28 4.83 8.44
CA LEU A 89 1.17 4.77 8.25
C LEU A 89 1.92 5.75 9.17
N LYS A 90 1.36 6.93 9.44
CA LYS A 90 2.04 7.93 10.29
C LYS A 90 2.13 7.45 11.73
N LYS A 91 1.10 6.76 12.22
CA LYS A 91 1.13 6.08 13.53
C LYS A 91 2.19 4.98 13.62
N GLU A 92 2.74 4.53 12.49
CA GLU A 92 3.81 3.51 12.45
C GLU A 92 5.21 4.11 12.67
N ASN A 93 5.38 5.42 12.45
CA ASN A 93 6.67 6.12 12.54
C ASN A 93 6.83 6.98 13.81
N GLU A 94 5.80 7.04 14.67
CA GLU A 94 5.85 7.61 16.02
C GLU A 94 6.02 6.51 17.06
#